data_AF-A0A0M2V0M5-F1
#
_entry.id   AF-A0A0M2V0M5-F1
#
_cell.length_a   1.000
_cell.length_b   1.000
_cell.length_c   1.000
_cell.angle_alpha   90.00
_cell.angle_beta   90.00
_cell.angle_gamma   90.00
#
_symmetry.space_group_name_H-M   'P 1'
#
loop_
_entity.id
_entity.type
_entity.pdbx_description
1 polymer ?
#
loop_
_entity_poly.entity_id
_entity_poly.type
_entity_poly.pdbx_seq_one_letter_code
_entity_poly.pdbx_strand_id
1 'polypeptide(L)'
;MVLQIVLLFAGLAGLYYGAEWLVGGASRFARSFQIKPVVIGLTIVAFGTSTPELVTSVTAGMRHLSDIAMGNIIGSNIANIGLILGLSALVRPLTIDTKLLYREMPIVVGISFLLYFMVWDAP
;
A
#
# COMPACT_ATOMS: atom_id res chain seq x y z
N MET A 1 3.73 -8.21 -29.51
CA MET A 1 3.33 -6.86 -29.07
C MET A 1 1.86 -6.76 -28.70
N VAL A 2 0.89 -6.93 -29.60
CA VAL A 2 -0.55 -6.77 -29.26
C VAL A 2 -0.97 -7.68 -28.09
N LEU A 3 -0.58 -8.96 -28.12
CA LEU A 3 -0.87 -9.90 -27.03
C LEU A 3 -0.26 -9.44 -25.69
N GLN A 4 0.94 -8.87 -25.68
CA GLN A 4 1.59 -8.38 -24.44
C GLN A 4 0.86 -7.18 -23.86
N ILE A 5 0.36 -6.28 -24.71
CA ILE A 5 -0.44 -5.12 -24.30
C ILE A 5 -1.76 -5.60 -23.71
N VAL A 6 -2.44 -6.56 -24.36
CA VAL A 6 -3.68 -7.15 -23.83
C VAL A 6 -3.44 -7.82 -22.47
N LEU A 7 -2.37 -8.61 -22.35
CA LEU A 7 -2.01 -9.26 -21.09
C LEU A 7 -1.63 -8.27 -20.00
N LEU A 8 -0.98 -7.14 -20.34
CA LEU A 8 -0.67 -6.07 -19.40
C LEU A 8 -1.94 -5.50 -18.79
N PHE A 9 -2.90 -5.08 -19.63
CA PHE A 9 -4.15 -4.50 -19.14
C PHE A 9 -5.03 -5.52 -18.41
N ALA A 10 -5.08 -6.77 -18.89
CA ALA A 10 -5.79 -7.84 -18.19
C ALA A 10 -5.17 -8.12 -16.81
N GLY A 11 -3.84 -8.13 -16.71
CA GLY A 11 -3.12 -8.29 -15.46
C GLY A 11 -3.36 -7.14 -14.48
N LEU A 12 -3.31 -5.89 -14.96
CA LEU A 12 -3.63 -4.71 -14.15
C LEU A 12 -5.06 -4.73 -13.63
N ALA A 13 -6.02 -5.09 -14.48
CA ALA A 13 -7.42 -5.24 -14.06
C ALA A 13 -7.57 -6.35 -13.02
N GLY A 14 -6.91 -7.51 -13.23
CA GLY A 14 -6.91 -8.61 -12.28
C GLY A 14 -6.32 -8.24 -10.92
N LEU A 15 -5.21 -7.52 -10.89
CA LEU A 15 -4.59 -6.98 -9.68
C LEU A 15 -5.53 -6.01 -8.94
N TYR A 16 -6.12 -5.06 -9.68
CA TYR A 16 -7.04 -4.07 -9.11
C TYR A 16 -8.30 -4.71 -8.51
N TYR A 17 -9.05 -5.48 -9.30
CA TYR A 17 -10.29 -6.10 -8.83
C TYR A 17 -10.02 -7.19 -7.77
N GLY A 18 -8.92 -7.92 -7.89
CA GLY A 18 -8.50 -8.90 -6.90
C GLY A 18 -8.28 -8.27 -5.52
N ALA A 19 -7.56 -7.14 -5.47
CA ALA A 19 -7.34 -6.41 -4.23
C ALA A 19 -8.63 -5.80 -3.66
N GLU A 20 -9.46 -5.17 -4.51
CA GLU A 20 -10.75 -4.60 -4.09
C GLU A 20 -11.68 -5.66 -3.48
N TRP A 21 -11.80 -6.83 -4.12
CA TRP A 21 -12.64 -7.92 -3.61
C TRP A 21 -12.08 -8.52 -2.32
N LEU A 22 -10.75 -8.67 -2.22
CA LEU A 22 -10.09 -9.16 -1.01
C LEU A 22 -10.32 -8.20 0.17
N VAL A 23 -10.01 -6.90 -0.01
CA VAL A 23 -10.19 -5.86 1.02
C VAL A 23 -11.66 -5.75 1.42
N GLY A 24 -12.55 -5.67 0.43
CA GLY A 24 -13.99 -5.51 0.64
C GLY A 24 -14.58 -6.70 1.39
N GLY A 25 -14.24 -7.92 0.97
CA GLY A 25 -14.66 -9.16 1.61
C GLY A 25 -14.14 -9.29 3.04
N ALA A 26 -12.83 -9.14 3.24
CA ALA A 26 -12.20 -9.22 4.56
C ALA A 26 -12.74 -8.14 5.52
N SER A 27 -12.97 -6.92 5.03
CA SER A 27 -13.54 -5.84 5.84
C SER A 27 -14.98 -6.11 6.25
N ARG A 28 -15.81 -6.71 5.37
CA ARG A 28 -17.19 -7.13 5.71
C ARG A 28 -17.19 -8.23 6.76
N PHE A 29 -16.29 -9.21 6.61
CA PHE A 29 -16.10 -10.29 7.57
C PHE A 29 -15.65 -9.75 8.93
N ALA A 30 -14.63 -8.89 8.99
CA ALA A 30 -14.18 -8.29 10.25
C ALA A 30 -15.28 -7.48 10.96
N ARG A 31 -16.15 -6.79 10.20
CA ARG A 31 -17.32 -6.10 10.76
C ARG A 31 -18.35 -7.05 11.38
N SER A 32 -18.53 -8.27 10.83
CA SER A 32 -19.45 -9.25 11.46
C SER A 32 -18.94 -9.75 12.81
N PHE A 33 -17.64 -9.62 13.10
CA PHE A 33 -17.04 -9.87 14.42
C PHE A 33 -17.01 -8.62 15.33
N GLN A 34 -17.72 -7.54 14.98
CA GLN A 34 -17.76 -6.29 15.75
C GLN A 34 -16.39 -5.62 15.93
N ILE A 35 -15.43 -5.88 15.04
CA ILE A 35 -14.13 -5.21 15.06
C ILE A 35 -14.31 -3.72 14.72
N LYS A 36 -13.66 -2.85 15.50
CA LYS A 36 -13.77 -1.40 15.34
C LYS A 36 -13.31 -0.97 13.93
N PRO A 37 -14.02 -0.03 13.26
CA PRO A 37 -13.65 0.45 11.92
C PRO A 37 -12.22 0.96 11.81
N VAL A 38 -11.71 1.63 12.85
CA VAL A 38 -10.32 2.12 12.91
C VAL A 38 -9.32 0.97 12.82
N VAL A 39 -9.58 -0.15 13.51
CA VAL A 39 -8.69 -1.32 13.45
C VAL A 39 -8.71 -1.96 12.07
N ILE A 40 -9.90 -2.09 11.46
CA ILE A 40 -10.06 -2.61 10.10
C ILE A 40 -9.31 -1.73 9.09
N GLY A 41 -9.44 -0.40 9.22
CA GLY A 41 -8.73 0.57 8.39
C GLY A 41 -7.21 0.45 8.51
N LEU A 42 -6.69 0.40 9.74
CA LEU A 42 -5.26 0.32 10.02
C LEU A 42 -4.64 -1.05 9.71
N THR A 43 -5.44 -2.09 9.48
CA THR A 43 -4.94 -3.46 9.24
C THR A 43 -5.36 -3.98 7.87
N ILE A 44 -6.59 -4.44 7.72
CA ILE A 44 -7.11 -5.11 6.52
C ILE A 44 -7.06 -4.19 5.31
N VAL A 45 -7.54 -2.95 5.47
CA VAL A 45 -7.57 -1.99 4.36
C VAL A 45 -6.15 -1.59 4.00
N ALA A 46 -5.35 -1.13 4.97
CA ALA A 46 -3.96 -0.72 4.75
C ALA A 46 -3.10 -1.83 4.09
N PHE A 47 -3.28 -3.08 4.50
CA PHE A 47 -2.59 -4.23 3.92
C PHE A 47 -3.10 -4.54 2.51
N GLY A 48 -4.42 -4.60 2.35
CA GLY A 48 -5.01 -5.03 1.09
C GLY A 48 -4.86 -4.00 -0.03
N THR A 49 -4.83 -2.70 0.27
CA THR A 49 -4.52 -1.66 -0.73
C THR A 49 -3.07 -1.71 -1.20
N SER A 50 -2.16 -2.24 -0.38
CA SER A 50 -0.74 -2.40 -0.73
C SER A 50 -0.41 -3.81 -1.27
N THR A 51 -1.43 -4.67 -1.39
CA THR A 51 -1.25 -6.06 -1.85
C THR A 51 -0.85 -6.14 -3.32
N PRO A 52 -1.47 -5.38 -4.26
CA PRO A 52 -0.99 -5.33 -5.64
C PRO A 52 0.49 -4.99 -5.75
N GLU A 53 0.93 -3.97 -5.01
CA GLU A 53 2.29 -3.46 -4.97
C GLU A 53 3.25 -4.49 -4.39
N LEU A 54 2.84 -5.20 -3.33
CA LEU A 54 3.62 -6.29 -2.77
C LEU A 54 3.79 -7.42 -3.79
N VAL A 55 2.71 -7.82 -4.47
CA VAL A 55 2.77 -8.89 -5.47
C VAL A 55 3.67 -8.48 -6.65
N THR A 56 3.55 -7.25 -7.15
CA THR A 56 4.39 -6.77 -8.26
C THR A 56 5.86 -6.63 -7.85
N SER A 57 6.16 -6.08 -6.67
CA SER A 57 7.54 -5.92 -6.18
C SER A 57 8.20 -7.26 -5.85
N VAL A 58 7.49 -8.20 -5.21
CA VAL A 58 8.02 -9.55 -4.95
C VAL A 58 8.28 -10.29 -6.25
N THR A 59 7.34 -10.23 -7.20
CA THR A 59 7.51 -10.90 -8.50
C THR A 59 8.68 -10.30 -9.30
N ALA A 60 8.85 -8.98 -9.26
CA ALA A 60 9.97 -8.30 -9.89
C ALA A 60 11.31 -8.67 -9.23
N GLY A 61 11.36 -8.69 -7.88
CA GLY A 61 12.53 -9.13 -7.12
C GLY A 61 12.94 -10.57 -7.42
N MET A 62 11.97 -11.50 -7.49
CA MET A 62 12.20 -12.90 -7.87
C MET A 62 12.70 -13.06 -9.31
N ARG A 63 12.46 -12.07 -10.18
CA ARG A 63 12.94 -12.03 -11.56
C ARG A 63 14.25 -11.25 -11.73
N HIS A 64 14.91 -10.87 -10.63
CA HIS A 64 16.11 -10.03 -10.64
C HIS A 64 15.91 -8.66 -11.31
N LEU A 65 14.68 -8.14 -11.27
CA LEU A 65 14.32 -6.80 -11.77
C LEU A 65 14.21 -5.84 -10.58
N SER A 66 15.33 -5.65 -9.86
CA SER A 66 15.40 -4.84 -8.63
C SER A 66 14.96 -3.40 -8.84
N ASP A 67 15.29 -2.79 -9.98
CA ASP A 67 14.92 -1.41 -10.29
C ASP A 67 13.40 -1.22 -10.37
N ILE A 68 12.69 -2.21 -10.93
CA ILE A 68 11.22 -2.19 -11.01
C ILE A 68 10.62 -2.38 -9.62
N ALA A 69 11.17 -3.30 -8.82
CA ALA A 69 10.71 -3.53 -7.45
C ALA A 69 10.88 -2.28 -6.57
N MET A 70 12.06 -1.63 -6.64
CA MET A 70 12.41 -0.41 -5.91
C MET A 70 11.55 0.77 -6.39
N GLY A 71 11.41 0.94 -7.71
CA GLY A 71 10.59 1.98 -8.32
C GLY A 71 9.12 1.87 -7.92
N ASN A 72 8.59 0.65 -7.84
CA ASN A 72 7.23 0.41 -7.38
C ASN A 72 7.05 0.77 -5.89
N ILE A 73 7.96 0.35 -5.01
CA ILE A 73 7.87 0.64 -3.56
C ILE A 73 7.98 2.14 -3.28
N ILE A 74 9.01 2.79 -3.82
CA ILE A 74 9.26 4.22 -3.58
C ILE A 74 8.18 5.05 -4.26
N GLY A 75 7.87 4.76 -5.52
CA GLY A 75 6.89 5.49 -6.32
C GLY A 75 5.50 5.46 -5.69
N SER A 76 5.06 4.30 -5.18
CA SER A 76 3.75 4.15 -4.55
C SER A 76 3.64 4.97 -3.26
N ASN A 77 4.68 5.01 -2.43
CA ASN A 77 4.69 5.84 -1.21
C ASN A 77 4.66 7.35 -1.55
N ILE A 78 5.41 7.77 -2.56
CA ILE A 78 5.38 9.16 -3.03
C ILE A 78 4.00 9.52 -3.57
N ALA A 79 3.39 8.63 -4.37
CA ALA A 79 2.04 8.84 -4.89
C ALA A 79 0.99 8.89 -3.77
N ASN A 80 1.08 8.00 -2.77
CA ASN A 80 0.16 7.98 -1.65
C ASN A 80 0.16 9.29 -0.85
N ILE A 81 1.33 9.86 -0.58
CA ILE A 81 1.46 11.09 0.21
C ILE A 81 1.27 12.34 -0.66
N GLY A 82 1.96 12.42 -1.79
CA GLY A 82 1.96 13.61 -2.64
C GLY A 82 0.67 13.74 -3.45
N LEU A 83 0.26 12.67 -4.13
CA LEU A 83 -0.89 12.69 -5.02
C LEU A 83 -2.20 12.43 -4.26
N ILE A 84 -2.34 11.27 -3.62
CA ILE A 84 -3.61 10.84 -3.04
C ILE A 84 -3.96 11.67 -1.80
N LEU A 85 -3.08 11.73 -0.81
CA LEU A 85 -3.31 12.52 0.41
C LEU A 85 -3.35 14.02 0.10
N GLY A 86 -2.45 14.51 -0.76
CA GLY A 86 -2.43 15.91 -1.22
C GLY A 86 -3.74 16.33 -1.88
N LEU A 87 -4.22 15.57 -2.88
CA LEU A 87 -5.51 15.84 -3.52
C LEU A 87 -6.68 15.69 -2.55
N SER A 88 -6.65 14.68 -1.67
CA SER A 88 -7.70 14.50 -0.66
C SER A 88 -7.81 15.72 0.26
N ALA A 89 -6.68 16.27 0.71
CA ALA A 89 -6.63 17.46 1.55
C ALA A 89 -7.12 18.73 0.83
N LEU A 90 -6.86 18.85 -0.48
CA LEU A 90 -7.36 19.95 -1.31
C LEU A 90 -8.87 19.88 -1.51
N VAL A 91 -9.42 18.68 -1.74
CA VAL A 91 -10.86 18.48 -1.95
C VAL A 91 -11.65 18.60 -0.64
N ARG A 92 -11.12 18.03 0.44
CA ARG A 92 -11.75 18.05 1.77
C ARG A 92 -10.67 18.17 2.86
N PRO A 93 -10.61 19.30 3.59
CA PRO A 93 -9.69 19.45 4.70
C PRO A 93 -9.81 18.29 5.70
N LEU A 94 -8.68 17.63 5.96
CA LEU A 94 -8.61 16.43 6.78
C LEU A 94 -8.54 16.84 8.27
N THR A 95 -9.56 16.47 9.04
CA THR A 95 -9.52 16.57 10.50
C THR A 95 -8.84 15.32 11.07
N ILE A 96 -7.69 15.50 11.71
CA ILE A 96 -6.89 14.40 12.28
C ILE A 96 -6.97 14.46 13.81
N ASP A 97 -7.14 13.30 14.45
CA ASP A 97 -6.98 13.17 15.90
C ASP A 97 -5.49 13.30 16.25
N THR A 98 -5.13 14.38 16.94
CA THR A 98 -3.73 14.66 17.32
C THR A 98 -3.15 13.55 18.20
N LYS A 99 -3.96 12.89 19.04
CA LYS A 99 -3.48 11.77 19.86
C LYS A 99 -3.05 10.59 19.01
N LEU A 100 -3.80 10.30 17.95
CA LEU A 100 -3.44 9.26 16.99
C LEU A 100 -2.14 9.64 16.27
N LEU A 101 -2.02 10.88 15.80
CA LEU A 101 -0.82 11.36 15.11
C LEU A 101 0.45 11.21 15.97
N TYR A 102 0.42 11.69 17.21
CA TYR A 102 1.58 11.60 18.11
C TYR A 102 1.94 10.17 18.52
N ARG A 103 0.97 9.24 18.49
CA ARG A 103 1.22 7.83 18.79
C ARG A 103 1.79 7.08 17.60
N GLU A 104 1.22 7.26 16.41
CA GLU A 104 1.58 6.48 15.22
C GLU A 104 2.84 7.02 14.52
N MET A 105 3.07 8.35 14.54
CA MET A 105 4.20 8.94 13.80
C MET A 105 5.57 8.46 14.26
N PRO A 106 5.89 8.41 15.58
CA PRO A 106 7.17 7.87 16.04
C PRO A 106 7.38 6.41 15.62
N ILE A 107 6.32 5.61 15.56
CA ILE A 107 6.37 4.20 15.16
C ILE A 107 6.74 4.09 13.68
N VAL A 108 6.06 4.84 12.81
CA VAL A 108 6.34 4.84 11.36
C VAL A 108 7.77 5.32 11.06
N VAL A 109 8.20 6.39 11.73
CA VAL A 109 9.57 6.91 11.57
C VAL A 109 10.59 5.89 12.08
N GLY A 110 10.36 5.28 13.24
CA GLY A 110 11.23 4.24 13.80
C GLY A 110 11.36 3.02 12.89
N ILE A 111 10.25 2.52 12.35
CA ILE A 111 10.26 1.42 11.38
C ILE A 111 10.99 1.82 10.10
N SER A 112 10.79 3.04 9.60
CA SER A 112 11.47 3.52 8.39
C SER A 112 12.99 3.56 8.58
N PHE A 113 13.47 4.05 9.73
CA PHE A 113 14.90 4.02 10.06
C PHE A 113 15.41 2.58 10.21
N LEU A 114 14.66 1.70 10.88
CA LEU A 114 15.04 0.30 11.02
C LEU A 114 15.22 -0.36 9.65
N LEU A 115 14.24 -0.21 8.76
CA LEU A 115 14.30 -0.77 7.41
C LEU A 115 15.47 -0.18 6.61
N TYR A 116 15.73 1.12 6.76
CA TYR A 116 16.90 1.76 6.15
C TYR A 116 18.22 1.14 6.61
N PHE A 117 18.38 0.94 7.93
CA PHE A 117 19.57 0.28 8.47
C PHE A 117 19.70 -1.18 8.03
N MET A 118 18.60 -1.91 7.89
CA MET A 118 18.64 -3.30 7.41
C MET A 118 19.09 -3.42 5.95
N VAL A 119 18.87 -2.38 5.14
CA VAL A 119 19.27 -2.33 3.72
C VAL A 119 20.64 -1.64 3.55
N TRP A 120 21.17 -0.99 4.58
CA TRP A 120 22.42 -0.22 4.52
C TRP A 120 23.63 -1.06 4.07
N ASP A 121 23.67 -2.34 4.43
CA ASP A 121 24.75 -3.27 4.06
C ASP A 121 24.46 -4.06 2.78
N ALA A 122 23.37 -3.75 2.05
CA ALA A 122 23.07 -4.40 0.79
C ALA A 122 24.07 -3.93 -0.31
N PRO A 123 24.67 -4.85 -1.09
CA PRO A 123 25.65 -4.54 -2.11
C PRO A 123 25.08 -3.73 -3.28
#